data_AF-A0AA40X585-F1
#
_entry.id   AF-A0AA40X585-F1
#
_cell.length_a   1.000
_cell.length_b   1.000
_cell.length_c   1.000
_cell.angle_alpha   90.00
_cell.angle_beta   90.00
_cell.angle_gamma   90.00
#
_symmetry.space_group_name_H-M   'P 1'
#
loop_
_entity.id
_entity.type
_entity.pdbx_description
1 polymer ?
#
loop_
_entity_poly.entity_id
_entity_poly.type
_entity_poly.pdbx_seq_one_letter_code
_entity_poly.pdbx_strand_id
1 'polypeptide(L)'
;MKIKNKAAITYSLIILFFAAVYYFTWLVYPDSFIKNNSLNSTPIHNAINLAFSYNGEIHEDYDNISNEDFSKETLKAKKEFDIIISQNIKLESILSQQESKLKLINVNLSKAWARNTQAYVDEASLKHHKELNVKESELKAILSQKNKIQESQFNIILADKNIEISEVKLRIATSELDALEYVLSHVGDFNDPKLASELSAANKIIDDTRSKLIINNKEMIKIRNNVQDLLSKRQKEDLNLWDFAFYSIGISTTTTFGDLVANSRLIRMLVCIQLLLSILVLANVTQSFLSKNKNSR
;
A
#
# COMPACT_ATOMS: atom_id res chain seq x y z
N MET A 1 27.07 34.37 -51.97
CA MET A 1 25.69 33.85 -51.85
C MET A 1 25.56 32.68 -50.86
N LYS A 2 26.58 31.81 -50.71
CA LYS A 2 26.54 30.59 -49.89
C LYS A 2 26.26 30.75 -48.37
N ILE A 3 26.71 31.83 -47.72
CA ILE A 3 26.54 32.01 -46.25
C ILE A 3 25.08 32.36 -45.87
N LYS A 4 24.39 33.16 -46.71
CA LYS A 4 23.00 33.58 -46.46
C LYS A 4 22.05 32.38 -46.43
N ASN A 5 22.23 31.44 -47.36
CA ASN A 5 21.41 30.23 -47.42
C ASN A 5 21.67 29.32 -46.22
N LYS A 6 22.93 29.17 -45.77
CA LYS A 6 23.25 28.30 -44.62
C LYS A 6 22.58 28.77 -43.34
N ALA A 7 22.64 30.05 -43.00
CA ALA A 7 22.07 30.53 -41.75
C ALA A 7 20.53 30.54 -41.75
N ALA A 8 19.90 30.86 -42.89
CA ALA A 8 18.45 30.71 -43.05
C ALA A 8 18.01 29.25 -42.92
N ILE A 9 18.74 28.32 -43.54
CA ILE A 9 18.49 26.87 -43.41
C ILE A 9 18.66 26.42 -41.95
N THR A 10 19.71 26.85 -41.25
CA THR A 10 19.93 26.53 -39.84
C THR A 10 18.80 27.08 -38.95
N TYR A 11 18.34 28.31 -39.20
CA TYR A 11 17.24 28.90 -38.47
C TYR A 11 15.91 28.14 -38.70
N SER A 12 15.59 27.80 -39.95
CA SER A 12 14.41 26.98 -40.27
C SER A 12 14.49 25.57 -39.69
N LEU A 13 15.69 24.95 -39.66
CA LEU A 13 15.89 23.64 -39.05
C LEU A 13 15.67 23.66 -37.54
N ILE A 14 16.09 24.72 -36.84
CA ILE A 14 15.82 24.89 -35.41
C ILE A 14 14.31 24.94 -35.16
N ILE A 15 13.57 25.74 -35.93
CA ILE A 15 12.11 25.86 -35.79
C ILE A 15 11.43 24.50 -35.97
N LEU A 16 11.76 23.78 -37.05
CA LEU A 16 11.17 22.48 -37.36
C LEU A 16 11.54 21.42 -36.31
N PHE A 17 12.80 21.41 -35.86
CA PHE A 17 13.27 20.50 -34.82
C PHE A 17 12.48 20.71 -33.52
N PHE A 18 12.37 21.95 -33.04
CA PHE A 18 11.64 22.23 -31.80
C PHE A 18 10.14 22.01 -31.96
N ALA A 19 9.55 22.30 -33.12
CA ALA A 19 8.13 21.99 -33.39
C ALA A 19 7.86 20.48 -33.27
N ALA A 20 8.73 19.65 -33.84
CA ALA A 20 8.62 18.20 -33.71
C ALA A 20 8.80 17.75 -32.24
N VAL A 21 9.80 18.28 -31.54
CA VAL A 21 10.04 17.97 -30.12
C VAL A 21 8.83 18.34 -29.26
N TYR A 22 8.22 19.50 -29.47
CA TYR A 22 7.03 19.93 -28.73
C TYR A 22 5.83 19.01 -29.02
N TYR A 23 5.60 18.69 -30.28
CA TYR A 23 4.53 17.77 -30.67
C TYR A 23 4.68 16.38 -30.05
N PHE A 24 5.88 15.78 -30.12
CA PHE A 24 6.14 14.50 -29.49
C PHE A 24 6.01 14.55 -27.96
N THR A 25 6.46 15.64 -27.33
CA THR A 25 6.32 15.79 -25.88
C THR A 25 4.86 15.91 -25.48
N TRP A 26 4.04 16.60 -26.26
CA TRP A 26 2.60 16.70 -26.04
C TRP A 26 1.87 15.37 -26.23
N LEU A 27 2.24 14.56 -27.25
CA LEU A 27 1.66 13.22 -27.44
C LEU A 27 1.89 12.30 -26.23
N VAL A 28 3.06 12.40 -25.60
CA VAL A 28 3.39 11.59 -24.40
C VAL A 28 2.81 12.21 -23.13
N TYR A 29 2.83 13.55 -23.03
CA TYR A 29 2.34 14.30 -21.88
C TYR A 29 1.37 15.39 -22.34
N PRO A 30 0.06 15.09 -22.44
CA PRO A 30 -0.93 16.02 -22.97
C PRO A 30 -1.01 17.33 -22.18
N ASP A 31 -0.70 17.31 -20.89
CA ASP A 31 -0.73 18.48 -20.01
C ASP A 31 0.57 19.31 -20.05
N SER A 32 1.50 18.99 -20.96
CA SER A 32 2.78 19.70 -21.11
C SER A 32 2.62 21.13 -21.65
N PHE A 33 1.52 21.38 -22.37
CA PHE A 33 1.09 22.67 -22.88
C PHE A 33 -0.33 23.00 -22.40
N ILE A 34 -0.65 24.28 -22.31
CA ILE A 34 -2.02 24.77 -22.05
C ILE A 34 -2.47 25.55 -23.28
N LYS A 35 -3.58 25.13 -23.88
CA LYS A 35 -4.29 25.89 -24.92
C LYS A 35 -5.11 27.00 -24.28
N ASN A 36 -4.90 28.24 -24.70
CA ASN A 36 -5.70 29.36 -24.22
C ASN A 36 -7.02 29.42 -24.99
N ASN A 37 -8.10 28.93 -24.38
CA ASN A 37 -9.41 28.88 -25.01
C ASN A 37 -9.98 30.26 -25.38
N SER A 38 -9.60 31.34 -24.67
CA SER A 38 -10.08 32.69 -25.03
C SER A 38 -9.54 33.16 -26.38
N LEU A 39 -8.31 32.79 -26.72
CA LEU A 39 -7.65 33.17 -27.98
C LEU A 39 -7.86 32.15 -29.10
N ASN A 40 -8.22 30.92 -28.75
CA ASN A 40 -8.44 29.82 -29.71
C ASN A 40 -9.93 29.46 -29.89
N SER A 41 -10.85 30.26 -29.35
CA SER A 41 -12.28 30.06 -29.55
C SER A 41 -12.78 30.75 -30.82
N THR A 42 -13.75 30.14 -31.48
CA THR A 42 -14.45 30.71 -32.64
C THR A 42 -15.91 30.99 -32.27
N PRO A 43 -16.20 31.91 -31.33
CA PRO A 43 -17.50 32.04 -30.69
C PRO A 43 -18.64 32.33 -31.68
N ILE A 44 -18.38 33.12 -32.73
CA ILE A 44 -19.37 33.41 -33.78
C ILE A 44 -19.62 32.17 -34.65
N HIS A 45 -18.58 31.42 -35.01
CA HIS A 45 -18.73 30.18 -35.77
C HIS A 45 -19.49 29.12 -34.96
N ASN A 46 -19.18 28.99 -33.68
CA ASN A 46 -19.89 28.11 -32.75
C ASN A 46 -21.35 28.53 -32.58
N ALA A 47 -21.62 29.83 -32.43
CA ALA A 47 -22.98 30.35 -32.36
C ALA A 47 -23.77 30.14 -33.66
N ILE A 48 -23.13 30.27 -34.82
CA ILE A 48 -23.74 29.98 -36.13
C ILE A 48 -24.04 28.48 -36.26
N ASN A 49 -23.10 27.60 -35.90
CA ASN A 49 -23.33 26.16 -35.90
C ASN A 49 -24.44 25.76 -34.94
N LEU A 50 -24.58 26.44 -33.79
CA LEU A 50 -25.63 26.19 -32.81
C LEU A 50 -27.00 26.75 -33.24
N ALA A 51 -27.02 27.92 -33.89
CA ALA A 51 -28.25 28.56 -34.37
C ALA A 51 -28.80 27.95 -35.67
N PHE A 52 -27.94 27.33 -36.48
CA PHE A 52 -28.29 26.81 -37.81
C PHE A 52 -27.96 25.32 -38.00
N SER A 53 -27.73 24.55 -36.93
CA SER A 53 -27.62 23.08 -36.98
C SER A 53 -28.97 22.46 -37.37
N TYR A 54 -29.22 22.41 -38.68
CA TYR A 54 -30.37 21.73 -39.28
C TYR A 54 -30.09 20.23 -39.39
N ASN A 55 -30.91 19.40 -38.71
CA ASN A 55 -31.31 18.01 -39.02
C ASN A 55 -30.26 16.97 -39.47
N GLY A 56 -28.97 17.24 -39.44
CA GLY A 56 -27.94 16.21 -39.50
C GLY A 56 -27.69 15.72 -38.08
N GLU A 57 -27.74 14.42 -37.86
CA GLU A 57 -27.21 13.76 -36.66
C GLU A 57 -25.71 14.08 -36.55
N ILE A 58 -25.39 15.29 -36.10
CA ILE A 58 -24.13 15.51 -35.41
C ILE A 58 -24.37 14.75 -34.12
N HIS A 59 -23.77 13.57 -34.00
CA HIS A 59 -23.60 12.91 -32.72
C HIS A 59 -22.78 13.88 -31.86
N GLU A 60 -23.46 14.85 -31.24
CA GLU A 60 -22.91 15.60 -30.14
C GLU A 60 -22.54 14.53 -29.12
N ASP A 61 -21.24 14.40 -28.92
CA ASP A 61 -20.65 13.47 -27.98
C ASP A 61 -20.96 14.04 -26.58
N TYR A 62 -22.24 13.92 -26.19
CA TYR A 62 -22.86 14.46 -24.98
C TYR A 62 -22.21 13.93 -23.70
N ASP A 63 -21.33 12.93 -23.83
CA ASP A 63 -20.57 12.34 -22.74
C ASP A 63 -19.25 13.05 -22.44
N ASN A 64 -18.83 14.04 -23.24
CA ASN A 64 -17.56 14.73 -23.00
C ASN A 64 -17.66 15.78 -21.87
N ILE A 65 -16.79 15.65 -20.86
CA ILE A 65 -16.66 16.60 -19.76
C ILE A 65 -15.62 17.67 -20.08
N SER A 66 -15.86 18.89 -19.58
CA SER A 66 -14.90 19.99 -19.71
C SER A 66 -13.60 19.68 -18.95
N ASN A 67 -12.47 20.22 -19.42
CA ASN A 67 -11.18 20.06 -18.72
C ASN A 67 -11.20 20.65 -17.29
N GLU A 68 -12.03 21.68 -17.05
CA GLU A 68 -12.18 22.29 -15.72
C GLU A 68 -12.93 21.36 -14.75
N ASP A 69 -14.06 20.80 -15.20
CA ASP A 69 -14.84 19.82 -14.42
C ASP A 69 -14.03 18.53 -14.19
N PHE A 70 -13.31 18.06 -15.20
CA PHE A 70 -12.38 16.94 -15.07
C PHE A 70 -11.32 17.21 -14.00
N SER A 71 -10.68 18.38 -14.02
CA SER A 71 -9.67 18.76 -13.02
C SER A 71 -10.26 18.83 -11.61
N LYS A 72 -11.49 19.37 -11.47
CA LYS A 72 -12.17 19.50 -10.18
C LYS A 72 -12.55 18.14 -9.59
N GLU A 73 -13.18 17.28 -10.39
CA GLU A 73 -13.60 15.95 -9.97
C GLU A 73 -12.42 15.01 -9.70
N THR A 74 -11.35 15.07 -10.52
CA THR A 74 -10.13 14.29 -10.26
C THR A 74 -9.39 14.75 -9.02
N LEU A 75 -9.34 16.06 -8.73
CA LEU A 75 -8.75 16.57 -7.50
C LEU A 75 -9.55 16.13 -6.26
N LYS A 76 -10.88 16.12 -6.35
CA LYS A 76 -11.76 15.61 -5.29
C LYS A 76 -11.51 14.12 -5.05
N ALA A 77 -11.54 13.32 -6.12
CA ALA A 77 -11.25 11.89 -6.08
C ALA A 77 -9.87 11.59 -5.47
N LYS A 78 -8.84 12.39 -5.82
CA LYS A 78 -7.50 12.27 -5.23
C LYS A 78 -7.51 12.53 -3.73
N LYS A 79 -8.17 13.60 -3.26
CA LYS A 79 -8.26 13.90 -1.82
C LYS A 79 -8.96 12.78 -1.04
N GLU A 80 -10.05 12.26 -1.57
CA GLU A 80 -10.77 11.14 -0.96
C GLU A 80 -9.88 9.88 -0.90
N PHE A 81 -9.16 9.60 -1.98
CA PHE A 81 -8.21 8.49 -2.04
C PHE A 81 -7.06 8.63 -1.02
N ASP A 82 -6.47 9.82 -0.91
CA ASP A 82 -5.39 10.12 0.05
C ASP A 82 -5.87 10.00 1.51
N ILE A 83 -7.11 10.40 1.80
CA ILE A 83 -7.74 10.21 3.11
C ILE A 83 -7.84 8.71 3.44
N ILE A 84 -8.31 7.91 2.49
CA ILE A 84 -8.45 6.45 2.69
C ILE A 84 -7.07 5.80 2.90
N ILE A 85 -6.04 6.21 2.14
CA ILE A 85 -4.66 5.74 2.36
C ILE A 85 -4.19 6.05 3.78
N SER A 86 -4.38 7.29 4.24
CA SER A 86 -3.99 7.70 5.60
C SER A 86 -4.72 6.88 6.67
N GLN A 87 -6.00 6.57 6.46
CA GLN A 87 -6.77 5.70 7.35
C GLN A 87 -6.25 4.27 7.33
N ASN A 88 -5.93 3.71 6.15
CA ASN A 88 -5.40 2.35 6.03
C ASN A 88 -4.08 2.19 6.77
N ILE A 89 -3.16 3.16 6.67
CA ILE A 89 -1.89 3.14 7.42
C ILE A 89 -2.14 3.03 8.93
N LYS A 90 -3.12 3.78 9.46
CA LYS A 90 -3.49 3.71 10.88
C LYS A 90 -4.09 2.34 11.24
N LEU A 91 -4.97 1.80 10.38
CA LEU A 91 -5.60 0.50 10.59
C LEU A 91 -4.58 -0.64 10.54
N GLU A 92 -3.62 -0.61 9.62
CA GLU A 92 -2.52 -1.57 9.53
C GLU A 92 -1.62 -1.53 10.77
N SER A 93 -1.34 -0.34 11.29
CA SER A 93 -0.62 -0.19 12.56
C SER A 93 -1.38 -0.82 13.73
N ILE A 94 -2.71 -0.62 13.81
CA ILE A 94 -3.55 -1.24 14.84
C ILE A 94 -3.52 -2.76 14.68
N LEU A 95 -3.66 -3.26 13.45
CA LEU A 95 -3.64 -4.69 13.15
C LEU A 95 -2.33 -5.34 13.62
N SER A 96 -1.19 -4.77 13.24
CA SER A 96 0.14 -5.24 13.64
C SER A 96 0.31 -5.26 15.16
N GLN A 97 -0.15 -4.21 15.85
CA GLN A 97 -0.13 -4.16 17.31
C GLN A 97 -0.97 -5.27 17.94
N GLN A 98 -2.19 -5.49 17.46
CA GLN A 98 -3.07 -6.55 18.01
C GLN A 98 -2.54 -7.95 17.71
N GLU A 99 -1.98 -8.19 16.52
CA GLU A 99 -1.37 -9.48 16.17
C GLU A 99 -0.18 -9.80 17.09
N SER A 100 0.65 -8.79 17.41
CA SER A 100 1.74 -8.94 18.39
C SER A 100 1.21 -9.25 19.80
N LYS A 101 0.13 -8.57 20.21
CA LYS A 101 -0.53 -8.79 21.51
C LYS A 101 -1.13 -10.19 21.60
N LEU A 102 -1.77 -10.66 20.53
CA LEU A 102 -2.38 -11.99 20.43
C LEU A 102 -1.33 -13.09 20.59
N LYS A 103 -0.15 -12.93 19.97
CA LYS A 103 0.96 -13.87 20.15
C LYS A 103 1.38 -13.98 21.62
N LEU A 104 1.47 -12.86 22.34
CA LEU A 104 1.79 -12.85 23.77
C LEU A 104 0.68 -13.50 24.61
N ILE A 105 -0.59 -13.17 24.33
CA ILE A 105 -1.75 -13.76 25.02
C ILE A 105 -1.76 -15.29 24.85
N ASN A 106 -1.53 -15.81 23.64
CA ASN A 106 -1.50 -17.24 23.39
C ASN A 106 -0.39 -17.97 24.16
N VAL A 107 0.81 -17.37 24.25
CA VAL A 107 1.91 -17.93 25.06
C VAL A 107 1.52 -17.97 26.54
N ASN A 108 0.87 -16.91 27.04
CA ASN A 108 0.44 -16.85 28.43
C ASN A 108 -0.72 -17.81 28.72
N LEU A 109 -1.67 -17.98 27.80
CA LEU A 109 -2.74 -18.97 27.89
C LEU A 109 -2.19 -20.38 27.98
N SER A 110 -1.25 -20.75 27.10
CA SER A 110 -0.61 -22.07 27.14
C SER A 110 0.09 -22.33 28.47
N LYS A 111 0.81 -21.33 29.01
CA LYS A 111 1.46 -21.43 30.33
C LYS A 111 0.45 -21.55 31.47
N ALA A 112 -0.63 -20.78 31.43
CA ALA A 112 -1.68 -20.84 32.45
C ALA A 112 -2.39 -22.19 32.43
N TRP A 113 -2.75 -22.67 31.24
CA TRP A 113 -3.37 -23.98 31.05
C TRP A 113 -2.49 -25.12 31.58
N ALA A 114 -1.19 -25.11 31.26
CA ALA A 114 -0.25 -26.10 31.78
C ALA A 114 -0.14 -26.07 33.31
N ARG A 115 -0.11 -24.88 33.92
CA ARG A 115 -0.08 -24.72 35.39
C ARG A 115 -1.36 -25.22 36.05
N ASN A 116 -2.51 -24.84 35.51
CA ASN A 116 -3.82 -25.25 36.04
C ASN A 116 -4.01 -26.77 35.92
N THR A 117 -3.58 -27.35 34.79
CA THR A 117 -3.57 -28.80 34.57
C THR A 117 -2.70 -29.51 35.60
N GLN A 118 -1.45 -29.06 35.77
CA GLN A 118 -0.54 -29.68 36.74
C GLN A 118 -1.07 -29.58 38.17
N ALA A 119 -1.59 -28.41 38.56
CA ALA A 119 -2.15 -28.22 39.90
C ALA A 119 -3.31 -29.19 40.18
N TYR A 120 -4.17 -29.42 39.20
CA TYR A 120 -5.30 -30.35 39.33
C TYR A 120 -4.85 -31.82 39.38
N VAL A 121 -3.87 -32.21 38.55
CA VAL A 121 -3.28 -33.56 38.57
C VAL A 121 -2.57 -33.83 39.90
N ASP A 122 -1.82 -32.85 40.42
CA ASP A 122 -1.15 -32.93 41.72
C ASP A 122 -2.16 -33.04 42.86
N GLU A 123 -3.27 -32.28 42.81
CA GLU A 123 -4.34 -32.34 43.80
C GLU A 123 -5.05 -33.71 43.79
N ALA A 124 -5.36 -34.24 42.61
CA ALA A 124 -6.02 -35.54 42.45
C ALA A 124 -5.21 -36.71 43.03
N SER A 125 -3.88 -36.66 42.87
CA SER A 125 -2.98 -37.73 43.34
C SER A 125 -2.39 -37.47 44.74
N LEU A 126 -2.65 -36.31 45.36
CA LEU A 126 -2.02 -35.86 46.61
C LEU A 126 -2.16 -36.86 47.76
N LYS A 127 -3.35 -37.47 47.89
CA LYS A 127 -3.62 -38.46 48.93
C LYS A 127 -2.71 -39.69 48.79
N HIS A 128 -2.56 -40.19 47.57
CA HIS A 128 -1.74 -41.37 47.28
C HIS A 128 -0.24 -41.06 47.37
N HIS A 129 0.19 -39.86 46.99
CA HIS A 129 1.56 -39.40 47.23
C HIS A 129 1.93 -39.33 48.72
N LYS A 130 1.01 -38.87 49.58
CA LYS A 130 1.20 -38.90 51.04
C LYS A 130 1.31 -40.33 51.57
N GLU A 131 0.47 -41.24 51.07
CA GLU A 131 0.52 -42.66 51.41
C GLU A 131 1.87 -43.30 50.99
N LEU A 132 2.33 -43.01 49.77
CA LEU A 132 3.61 -43.51 49.25
C LEU A 132 4.78 -43.09 50.14
N ASN A 133 4.84 -41.82 50.55
CA ASN A 133 5.90 -41.31 51.43
C ASN A 133 5.98 -42.05 52.77
N VAL A 134 4.82 -42.43 53.34
CA VAL A 134 4.77 -43.23 54.57
C VAL A 134 5.31 -44.64 54.29
N LYS A 135 4.86 -45.29 53.22
CA LYS A 135 5.31 -46.64 52.85
C LYS A 135 6.80 -46.71 52.52
N GLU A 136 7.35 -45.70 51.86
CA GLU A 136 8.79 -45.61 51.59
C GLU A 136 9.61 -45.38 52.87
N SER A 137 9.06 -44.66 53.85
CA SER A 137 9.69 -44.49 55.16
C SER A 137 9.67 -45.79 55.96
N GLU A 138 8.58 -46.55 55.91
CA GLU A 138 8.49 -47.91 56.47
C GLU A 138 9.52 -48.86 55.81
N LEU A 139 9.66 -48.81 54.48
CA LEU A 139 10.64 -49.59 53.74
C LEU A 139 12.07 -49.29 54.22
N LYS A 140 12.42 -48.00 54.40
CA LYS A 140 13.73 -47.61 54.95
C LYS A 140 13.97 -48.17 56.35
N ALA A 141 12.93 -48.18 57.19
CA ALA A 141 13.02 -48.78 58.52
C ALA A 141 13.25 -50.29 58.45
N ILE A 142 12.56 -51.01 57.54
CA ILE A 142 12.78 -52.45 57.30
C ILE A 142 14.23 -52.71 56.86
N LEU A 143 14.75 -51.94 55.89
CA LEU A 143 16.11 -52.10 55.39
C LEU A 143 17.18 -51.96 56.49
N SER A 144 16.93 -51.13 57.52
CA SER A 144 17.84 -50.97 58.66
C SER A 144 17.94 -52.21 59.57
N GLN A 145 17.04 -53.19 59.41
CA GLN A 145 16.96 -54.41 60.23
C GLN A 145 17.61 -55.63 59.56
N LYS A 146 18.22 -55.48 58.37
CA LYS A 146 18.76 -56.58 57.53
C LYS A 146 19.65 -57.60 58.27
N ASN A 147 20.42 -57.16 59.26
CA ASN A 147 21.34 -58.03 60.02
C ASN A 147 20.78 -58.49 61.38
N LYS A 148 19.52 -58.14 61.71
CA LYS A 148 18.88 -58.43 62.99
C LYS A 148 17.82 -59.54 62.92
N ILE A 149 17.43 -59.93 61.71
CA ILE A 149 16.36 -60.90 61.44
C ILE A 149 16.92 -62.01 60.55
N GLN A 150 16.33 -63.20 60.61
CA GLN A 150 16.67 -64.30 59.71
C GLN A 150 16.45 -63.90 58.25
N GLU A 151 17.40 -64.22 57.38
CA GLU A 151 17.45 -63.75 55.99
C GLU A 151 16.19 -64.07 55.18
N SER A 152 15.63 -65.27 55.33
CA SER A 152 14.39 -65.67 54.66
C SER A 152 13.19 -64.83 55.08
N GLN A 153 13.05 -64.53 56.37
CA GLN A 153 11.97 -63.69 56.90
C GLN A 153 12.13 -62.23 56.46
N PHE A 154 13.36 -61.72 56.45
CA PHE A 154 13.67 -60.38 55.93
C PHE A 154 13.28 -60.24 54.45
N ASN A 155 13.60 -61.23 53.63
CA ASN A 155 13.28 -61.20 52.19
C ASN A 155 11.77 -61.21 51.92
N ILE A 156 10.98 -61.96 52.72
CA ILE A 156 9.51 -61.96 52.61
C ILE A 156 8.93 -60.59 52.97
N ILE A 157 9.33 -60.01 54.12
CA ILE A 157 8.86 -58.70 54.58
C ILE A 157 9.20 -57.61 53.55
N LEU A 158 10.38 -57.68 52.95
CA LEU A 158 10.82 -56.76 51.90
C LEU A 158 9.96 -56.89 50.64
N ALA A 159 9.67 -58.12 50.20
CA ALA A 159 8.84 -58.37 49.03
C ALA A 159 7.41 -57.85 49.23
N ASP A 160 6.79 -58.13 50.38
CA ASP A 160 5.44 -57.67 50.71
C ASP A 160 5.35 -56.12 50.71
N LYS A 161 6.35 -55.44 51.30
CA LYS A 161 6.39 -53.97 51.30
C LYS A 161 6.55 -53.39 49.90
N ASN A 162 7.34 -54.04 49.04
CA ASN A 162 7.50 -53.62 47.65
C ASN A 162 6.21 -53.81 46.83
N ILE A 163 5.41 -54.84 47.13
CA ILE A 163 4.08 -55.02 46.53
C ILE A 163 3.17 -53.86 46.96
N GLU A 164 3.09 -53.56 48.26
CA GLU A 164 2.28 -52.43 48.76
C GLU A 164 2.68 -51.09 48.10
N ILE A 165 3.99 -50.82 47.96
CA ILE A 165 4.49 -49.61 47.28
C ILE A 165 4.07 -49.60 45.81
N SER A 166 4.17 -50.75 45.12
CA SER A 166 3.78 -50.88 43.72
C SER A 166 2.27 -50.62 43.52
N GLU A 167 1.43 -51.11 44.44
CA GLU A 167 -0.02 -50.84 44.41
C GLU A 167 -0.33 -49.36 44.60
N VAL A 168 0.37 -48.67 45.51
CA VAL A 168 0.21 -47.21 45.70
C VAL A 168 0.62 -46.46 44.44
N LYS A 169 1.74 -46.84 43.81
CA LYS A 169 2.20 -46.23 42.54
C LYS A 169 1.19 -46.44 41.40
N LEU A 170 0.56 -47.61 41.32
CA LEU A 170 -0.51 -47.86 40.35
C LEU A 170 -1.72 -46.96 40.61
N ARG A 171 -2.12 -46.76 41.88
CA ARG A 171 -3.20 -45.83 42.22
C ARG A 171 -2.87 -44.38 41.85
N ILE A 172 -1.64 -43.92 42.09
CA ILE A 172 -1.16 -42.60 41.64
C ILE A 172 -1.35 -42.47 40.13
N ALA A 173 -0.78 -43.41 39.35
CA ALA A 173 -0.86 -43.37 37.89
C ALA A 173 -2.31 -43.40 37.37
N THR A 174 -3.19 -44.15 38.04
CA THR A 174 -4.62 -44.20 37.68
C THR A 174 -5.30 -42.86 37.96
N SER A 175 -5.10 -42.27 39.15
CA SER A 175 -5.68 -40.97 39.49
C SER A 175 -5.17 -39.83 38.60
N GLU A 176 -3.88 -39.85 38.22
CA GLU A 176 -3.32 -38.89 37.28
C GLU A 176 -3.89 -39.05 35.87
N LEU A 177 -4.09 -40.29 35.41
CA LEU A 177 -4.74 -40.58 34.13
C LEU A 177 -6.18 -40.06 34.12
N ASP A 178 -6.97 -40.40 35.13
CA ASP A 178 -8.36 -39.94 35.26
C ASP A 178 -8.46 -38.41 35.29
N ALA A 179 -7.54 -37.75 35.99
CA ALA A 179 -7.46 -36.29 36.05
C ALA A 179 -7.12 -35.67 34.68
N LEU A 180 -6.20 -36.28 33.93
CA LEU A 180 -5.85 -35.83 32.58
C LEU A 180 -7.01 -36.06 31.58
N GLU A 181 -7.71 -37.18 31.67
CA GLU A 181 -8.91 -37.44 30.87
C GLU A 181 -10.01 -36.40 31.15
N TYR A 182 -10.19 -36.03 32.43
CA TYR A 182 -11.08 -34.95 32.81
C TYR A 182 -10.65 -33.61 32.20
N VAL A 183 -9.37 -33.24 32.32
CA VAL A 183 -8.83 -31.99 31.72
C VAL A 183 -9.07 -31.95 30.21
N LEU A 184 -8.85 -33.06 29.50
CA LEU A 184 -9.04 -33.15 28.05
C LEU A 184 -10.51 -33.04 27.63
N SER A 185 -11.45 -33.52 28.45
CA SER A 185 -12.89 -33.34 28.21
C SER A 185 -13.41 -31.95 28.62
N HIS A 186 -12.68 -31.23 29.48
CA HIS A 186 -13.08 -29.94 30.05
C HIS A 186 -12.04 -28.84 29.78
N VAL A 187 -11.42 -28.84 28.60
CA VAL A 187 -10.31 -27.92 28.24
C VAL A 187 -10.62 -26.45 28.55
N GLY A 188 -11.88 -26.03 28.37
CA GLY A 188 -12.35 -24.67 28.65
C GLY A 188 -12.19 -24.24 30.11
N ASP A 189 -12.37 -25.16 31.06
CA ASP A 189 -12.37 -24.87 32.51
C ASP A 189 -10.96 -24.62 33.05
N PHE A 190 -9.95 -25.14 32.34
CA PHE A 190 -8.53 -24.99 32.70
C PHE A 190 -7.90 -23.73 32.10
N ASN A 191 -8.64 -22.98 31.27
CA ASN A 191 -8.17 -21.71 30.74
C ASN A 191 -8.27 -20.60 31.78
N ASP A 192 -7.33 -19.65 31.72
CA ASP A 192 -7.44 -18.42 32.50
C ASP A 192 -8.56 -17.53 31.89
N PRO A 193 -9.64 -17.23 32.63
CA PRO A 193 -10.79 -16.51 32.11
C PRO A 193 -10.47 -15.06 31.74
N LYS A 194 -9.50 -14.44 32.43
CA LYS A 194 -9.05 -13.08 32.11
C LYS A 194 -8.30 -13.08 30.79
N LEU A 195 -7.36 -14.01 30.60
CA LEU A 195 -6.61 -14.13 29.35
C LEU A 195 -7.52 -14.54 28.17
N ALA A 196 -8.51 -15.41 28.40
CA ALA A 196 -9.49 -15.78 27.39
C ALA A 196 -10.35 -14.57 26.96
N SER A 197 -10.77 -13.72 27.91
CA SER A 197 -11.47 -12.47 27.60
C SER A 197 -10.58 -11.49 26.82
N GLU A 198 -9.30 -11.38 27.18
CA GLU A 198 -8.34 -10.53 26.46
C GLU A 198 -8.11 -11.02 25.02
N LEU A 199 -8.04 -12.33 24.81
CA LEU A 199 -7.95 -12.95 23.48
C LEU A 199 -9.17 -12.61 22.63
N SER A 200 -10.37 -12.79 23.18
CA SER A 200 -11.63 -12.48 22.50
C SER A 200 -11.72 -10.99 22.11
N ALA A 201 -11.34 -10.09 23.01
CA ALA A 201 -11.30 -8.66 22.73
C ALA A 201 -10.29 -8.29 21.63
N ALA A 202 -9.10 -8.90 21.64
CA ALA A 202 -8.09 -8.68 20.60
C ALA A 202 -8.56 -9.19 19.23
N ASN A 203 -9.14 -10.38 19.18
CA ASN A 203 -9.72 -10.96 17.96
C ASN A 203 -10.81 -10.05 17.38
N LYS A 204 -11.73 -9.57 18.21
CA LYS A 204 -12.77 -8.63 17.78
C LYS A 204 -12.19 -7.38 17.13
N ILE A 205 -11.16 -6.78 17.73
CA ILE A 205 -10.50 -5.59 17.16
C ILE A 205 -9.84 -5.93 15.82
N ILE A 206 -9.20 -7.09 15.70
CA ILE A 206 -8.58 -7.57 14.45
C ILE A 206 -9.64 -7.72 13.36
N ASP A 207 -10.75 -8.40 13.65
CA ASP A 207 -11.82 -8.65 12.68
C ASP A 207 -12.52 -7.35 12.25
N ASP A 208 -12.81 -6.45 13.19
CA ASP A 208 -13.36 -5.13 12.91
C ASP A 208 -12.40 -4.30 12.03
N THR A 209 -11.09 -4.37 12.31
CA THR A 209 -10.04 -3.66 11.55
C THR A 209 -9.90 -4.21 10.14
N ARG A 210 -9.89 -5.54 9.97
CA ARG A 210 -9.85 -6.20 8.66
C ARG A 210 -11.10 -5.86 7.84
N SER A 211 -12.27 -5.85 8.47
CA SER A 211 -13.53 -5.46 7.82
C SER A 211 -13.48 -4.02 7.30
N LYS A 212 -12.95 -3.08 8.08
CA LYS A 212 -12.75 -1.69 7.66
C LYS A 212 -11.76 -1.58 6.49
N LEU A 213 -10.65 -2.31 6.52
CA LEU A 213 -9.69 -2.35 5.40
C LEU A 213 -10.33 -2.86 4.11
N ILE A 214 -11.18 -3.90 4.19
CA ILE A 214 -11.91 -4.42 3.03
C ILE A 214 -12.88 -3.38 2.46
N ILE A 215 -13.62 -2.67 3.32
CA ILE A 215 -14.53 -1.59 2.91
C ILE A 215 -13.74 -0.47 2.22
N ASN A 216 -12.65 -0.02 2.84
CA ASN A 216 -11.78 1.01 2.29
C ASN A 216 -11.21 0.62 0.91
N ASN A 217 -10.79 -0.64 0.74
CA ASN A 217 -10.31 -1.12 -0.55
C ASN A 217 -11.40 -1.10 -1.63
N LYS A 218 -12.65 -1.46 -1.28
CA LYS A 218 -13.79 -1.35 -2.20
C LYS A 218 -14.05 0.11 -2.61
N GLU A 219 -13.99 1.05 -1.68
CA GLU A 219 -14.14 2.48 -1.97
C GLU A 219 -12.99 2.99 -2.86
N MET A 220 -11.74 2.59 -2.60
CA MET A 220 -10.61 2.91 -3.47
C MET A 220 -10.78 2.41 -4.91
N ILE A 221 -11.33 1.21 -5.08
CA ILE A 221 -11.65 0.66 -6.42
C ILE A 221 -12.73 1.50 -7.09
N LYS A 222 -13.80 1.89 -6.39
CA LYS A 222 -14.84 2.77 -6.94
C LYS A 222 -14.27 4.11 -7.38
N ILE A 223 -13.41 4.73 -6.57
CA ILE A 223 -12.73 5.98 -6.92
C ILE A 223 -11.88 5.82 -8.19
N ARG A 224 -11.10 4.73 -8.29
CA ARG A 224 -10.31 4.44 -9.49
C ARG A 224 -11.17 4.27 -10.74
N ASN A 225 -12.26 3.52 -10.63
CA ASN A 225 -13.20 3.32 -11.73
C ASN A 225 -13.85 4.64 -12.16
N ASN A 226 -14.23 5.49 -11.20
CA ASN A 226 -14.75 6.82 -11.49
C ASN A 226 -13.73 7.69 -12.23
N VAL A 227 -12.48 7.72 -11.78
CA VAL A 227 -11.40 8.46 -12.46
C VAL A 227 -11.14 7.90 -13.86
N GLN A 228 -11.25 6.59 -14.06
CA GLN A 228 -11.11 5.96 -15.37
C GLN A 228 -12.26 6.36 -16.32
N ASP A 229 -13.50 6.39 -15.84
CA ASP A 229 -14.65 6.88 -16.59
C ASP A 229 -14.50 8.36 -16.97
N LEU A 230 -14.08 9.21 -16.02
CA LEU A 230 -13.77 10.61 -16.27
C LEU A 230 -12.66 10.77 -17.32
N LEU A 231 -11.63 9.93 -17.29
CA LEU A 231 -10.56 9.94 -18.29
C LEU A 231 -11.06 9.58 -19.69
N SER A 232 -11.98 8.63 -19.82
CA SER A 232 -12.58 8.27 -21.12
C SER A 232 -13.45 9.39 -21.70
N LYS A 233 -14.05 10.21 -20.83
CA LYS A 233 -14.94 11.33 -21.17
C LYS A 233 -14.22 12.67 -21.29
N ARG A 234 -12.91 12.72 -21.02
CA ARG A 234 -12.16 13.97 -21.07
C ARG A 234 -12.13 14.49 -22.50
N GLN A 235 -12.55 15.73 -22.69
CA GLN A 235 -12.32 16.44 -23.95
C GLN A 235 -10.81 16.50 -24.26
N LYS A 236 -10.40 15.85 -25.34
CA LYS A 236 -9.01 15.94 -25.82
C LYS A 236 -8.80 17.32 -26.43
N GLU A 237 -7.64 17.91 -26.17
CA GLU A 237 -7.27 19.14 -26.86
C GLU A 237 -6.96 18.82 -28.33
N ASP A 238 -7.67 19.47 -29.25
CA ASP A 238 -7.34 19.45 -30.67
C ASP A 238 -6.13 20.35 -30.91
N LEU A 239 -4.94 19.77 -30.71
CA LEU A 239 -3.66 20.37 -31.09
C LEU A 239 -2.99 19.49 -32.15
N ASN A 240 -2.53 20.13 -33.22
CA ASN A 240 -1.85 19.50 -34.34
C ASN A 240 -0.40 19.98 -34.43
N LEU A 241 0.41 19.28 -35.24
CA LEU A 241 1.80 19.66 -35.48
C LEU A 241 1.96 21.13 -35.93
N TRP A 242 0.97 21.65 -36.66
CA TRP A 242 0.97 23.03 -37.14
C TRP A 242 0.86 24.06 -36.01
N ASP A 243 0.12 23.75 -34.94
CA ASP A 243 0.02 24.61 -33.77
C ASP A 243 1.39 24.70 -33.07
N PHE A 244 2.13 23.59 -33.00
CA PHE A 244 3.51 23.58 -32.49
C PHE A 244 4.51 24.24 -33.43
N ALA A 245 4.29 24.19 -34.74
CA ALA A 245 5.10 24.93 -35.71
C ALA A 245 4.89 26.44 -35.56
N PHE A 246 3.63 26.89 -35.43
CA PHE A 246 3.29 28.28 -35.16
C PHE A 246 3.88 28.77 -33.83
N TYR A 247 3.71 27.98 -32.76
CA TYR A 247 4.33 28.25 -31.46
C TYR A 247 5.86 28.37 -31.55
N SER A 248 6.52 27.44 -32.25
CA SER A 248 7.97 27.42 -32.46
C SER A 248 8.47 28.66 -33.23
N ILE A 249 7.72 29.11 -34.24
CA ILE A 249 8.01 30.36 -34.97
C ILE A 249 7.88 31.56 -34.01
N GLY A 250 6.81 31.61 -33.21
CA GLY A 250 6.60 32.66 -32.22
C GLY A 250 7.76 32.79 -31.24
N ILE A 251 8.20 31.68 -30.64
CA ILE A 251 9.37 31.65 -29.75
C ILE A 251 10.64 32.11 -30.47
N SER A 252 10.88 31.63 -31.70
CA SER A 252 12.11 31.94 -32.45
C SER A 252 12.19 33.40 -32.90
N THR A 253 11.04 34.05 -33.07
CA THR A 253 10.90 35.47 -33.46
C THR A 253 10.65 36.37 -32.25
N THR A 254 10.63 35.82 -31.04
CA THR A 254 10.28 36.53 -29.79
C THR A 254 8.86 37.12 -29.77
N THR A 255 7.98 36.67 -30.67
CA THR A 255 6.55 37.05 -30.67
C THR A 255 5.74 35.98 -29.96
N THR A 256 5.25 36.29 -28.76
CA THR A 256 4.41 35.37 -27.97
C THR A 256 2.95 35.77 -28.08
N PHE A 257 2.16 34.99 -28.82
CA PHE A 257 0.72 35.25 -28.99
C PHE A 257 -0.13 34.77 -27.81
N GLY A 258 0.39 33.85 -26.98
CA GLY A 258 -0.29 33.38 -25.75
C GLY A 258 -1.43 32.39 -26.00
N ASP A 259 -1.56 31.93 -27.25
CA ASP A 259 -2.44 30.87 -27.74
C ASP A 259 -2.07 29.51 -27.15
N LEU A 260 -0.78 29.23 -27.06
CA LEU A 260 -0.18 28.05 -26.43
C LEU A 260 0.83 28.48 -25.38
N VAL A 261 0.76 27.86 -24.20
CA VAL A 261 1.66 28.18 -23.08
C VAL A 261 2.33 26.93 -22.54
N ALA A 262 3.64 27.02 -22.31
CA ALA A 262 4.43 25.95 -21.70
C ALA A 262 4.04 25.72 -20.23
N ASN A 263 3.43 24.57 -19.93
CA ASN A 263 2.99 24.25 -18.58
C ASN A 263 4.09 23.57 -17.76
N SER A 264 4.76 22.57 -18.35
CA SER A 264 5.77 21.77 -17.64
C SER A 264 7.13 22.47 -17.54
N ARG A 265 7.88 22.19 -16.46
CA ARG A 265 9.24 22.74 -16.25
C ARG A 265 10.19 22.37 -17.40
N LEU A 266 10.06 21.16 -17.93
CA LEU A 266 10.91 20.67 -19.02
C LEU A 266 10.65 21.45 -20.31
N ILE A 267 9.39 21.63 -20.70
CA ILE A 267 9.05 22.43 -21.89
C ILE A 267 9.50 23.88 -21.71
N ARG A 268 9.32 24.48 -20.53
CA ARG A 268 9.82 25.84 -20.27
C ARG A 268 11.33 25.96 -20.48
N MET A 269 12.11 24.95 -20.08
CA MET A 269 13.55 24.94 -20.37
C MET A 269 13.85 24.78 -21.87
N LEU A 270 13.13 23.91 -22.59
CA LEU A 270 13.30 23.75 -24.03
C LEU A 270 12.99 25.05 -24.79
N VAL A 271 11.93 25.76 -24.40
CA VAL A 271 11.56 27.07 -24.94
C VAL A 271 12.70 28.07 -24.74
N CYS A 272 13.29 28.13 -23.54
CA CYS A 272 14.46 28.98 -23.28
C CYS A 272 15.66 28.62 -24.16
N ILE A 273 15.94 27.32 -24.35
CA ILE A 273 17.05 26.85 -25.20
C ILE A 273 16.80 27.25 -26.65
N GLN A 274 15.60 27.04 -27.17
CA GLN A 274 15.23 27.44 -28.52
C GLN A 274 15.41 28.95 -28.73
N LEU A 275 14.95 29.75 -27.77
CA LEU A 275 15.04 31.21 -27.84
C LEU A 275 16.51 31.66 -27.84
N LEU A 276 17.35 31.09 -26.97
CA LEU A 276 18.80 31.36 -26.96
C LEU A 276 19.48 30.98 -28.28
N LEU A 277 19.19 29.79 -28.82
CA LEU A 277 19.73 29.34 -30.11
C LEU A 277 19.29 30.26 -31.25
N SER A 278 18.03 30.70 -31.25
CA SER A 278 17.47 31.60 -32.26
C SER A 278 18.15 32.97 -32.22
N ILE A 279 18.37 33.53 -31.03
CA ILE A 279 19.09 34.79 -30.85
C ILE A 279 20.53 34.68 -31.33
N LEU A 280 21.25 33.59 -31.01
CA LEU A 280 22.63 33.38 -31.45
C LEU A 280 22.75 33.31 -32.98
N VAL A 281 21.84 32.58 -33.63
CA VAL A 281 21.80 32.50 -35.10
C VAL A 281 21.50 33.87 -35.70
N LEU A 282 20.52 34.59 -35.18
CA LEU A 282 20.13 35.91 -35.67
C LEU A 282 21.26 36.95 -35.48
N ALA A 283 21.96 36.91 -34.35
CA ALA A 283 23.11 37.77 -34.06
C ALA A 283 24.25 37.51 -35.06
N ASN A 284 24.58 36.24 -35.32
CA ASN A 284 25.61 35.86 -36.28
C ASN A 284 25.26 36.28 -37.72
N VAL A 285 23.99 36.13 -38.10
CA VAL A 285 23.48 36.63 -39.39
C VAL A 285 23.66 38.13 -39.50
N THR A 286 23.26 38.88 -38.47
CA THR A 286 23.33 40.35 -38.45
C THR A 286 24.78 40.83 -38.52
N GLN A 287 25.69 40.22 -37.76
CA GLN A 287 27.14 40.49 -37.84
C GLN A 287 27.73 40.16 -39.22
N SER A 288 27.28 39.08 -39.86
CA SER A 288 27.71 38.73 -41.22
C SER A 288 27.24 39.76 -42.25
N PHE A 289 26.05 40.33 -42.10
CA PHE A 289 25.57 41.42 -42.96
C PHE A 289 26.39 42.71 -42.76
N LEU A 290 26.64 43.09 -41.50
CA LEU A 290 27.39 44.30 -41.16
C LEU A 290 28.87 44.22 -41.59
N SER A 291 29.52 43.08 -41.40
CA SER A 291 30.93 42.89 -41.80
C SER A 291 31.12 42.89 -43.31
N LYS A 292 30.14 42.37 -44.07
CA LYS A 292 30.19 42.33 -45.53
C LYS A 292 30.00 43.70 -46.18
N ASN A 293 29.21 44.58 -45.56
CA ASN A 293 29.08 45.99 -45.99
C ASN A 293 30.35 46.81 -45.71
N LYS A 294 31.17 46.39 -44.74
CA LYS A 294 32.43 47.07 -44.41
C LYS A 294 33.53 46.79 -45.44
N ASN A 295 33.48 45.65 -46.14
CA ASN A 295 34.45 45.25 -47.16
C ASN A 295 34.02 45.63 -48.59
N SER A 296 32.96 46.42 -48.77
CA SER A 296 32.53 46.95 -50.08
C SER A 296 32.59 48.49 -50.17
N ARG A 297 33.41 49.12 -49.31
CA ARG A 297 33.84 50.51 -49.44
C ARG A 297 35.33 50.54 -49.67
#